data_AF-A0A961ZYN5-F1
#
_entry.id   AF-A0A961ZYN5-F1
#
_cell.length_a   1.000
_cell.length_b   1.000
_cell.length_c   1.000
_cell.angle_alpha   90.00
_cell.angle_beta   90.00
_cell.angle_gamma   90.00
#
_symmetry.space_group_name_H-M   'P 1'
#
loop_
_entity.id
_entity.type
_entity.pdbx_description
1 polymer ?
#
loop_
_entity_poly.entity_id
_entity_poly.type
_entity_poly.pdbx_seq_one_letter_code
_entity_poly.pdbx_strand_id
1 'polypeptide(L)'
;MNGCVSKDCVPAASLAERTVDVGRIHAGAVCQTFERSVIEDAVAQVFGVRGGDLRGATRGRAKVARARQVAMYLAHVSCSMTLTDVGRVFERDRTTVSHACGVIEDERDDPVFDRVLELLEHVVQCLLAARQIRVGAPGGYLVQ
;
A
#
# COMPACT_ATOMS: atom_id res chain seq x y z
N MET A 1 -30.24 -12.80 14.66
CA MET A 1 -29.45 -13.75 13.86
C MET A 1 -29.75 -13.52 12.39
N ASN A 2 -29.10 -12.54 11.75
CA ASN A 2 -29.08 -12.41 10.29
C ASN A 2 -27.59 -12.24 9.99
N GLY A 3 -26.88 -13.15 9.33
CA GLY A 3 -27.27 -14.05 8.25
C GLY A 3 -26.23 -13.78 7.16
N CYS A 4 -25.24 -14.66 7.08
CA CYS A 4 -24.15 -14.60 6.12
C CYS A 4 -24.67 -14.43 4.69
N VAL A 5 -24.10 -13.49 3.94
CA VAL A 5 -24.13 -13.53 2.47
C VAL A 5 -22.67 -13.66 2.03
N SER A 6 -22.28 -14.92 1.81
CA SER A 6 -21.03 -15.28 1.15
C SER A 6 -21.15 -15.10 -0.37
N LYS A 7 -19.98 -15.07 -1.00
CA LYS A 7 -19.64 -15.46 -2.39
C LYS A 7 -19.59 -14.35 -3.45
N ASP A 8 -18.34 -13.94 -3.68
CA ASP A 8 -17.67 -13.99 -4.98
C ASP A 8 -18.40 -13.38 -6.17
N CYS A 9 -17.98 -12.17 -6.54
CA CYS A 9 -17.64 -11.81 -7.92
C CYS A 9 -17.10 -10.37 -7.96
N VAL A 10 -15.79 -10.22 -7.91
CA VAL A 10 -15.15 -9.16 -8.71
C VAL A 10 -14.28 -9.92 -9.73
N PRO A 11 -14.62 -9.88 -11.03
CA PRO A 11 -13.82 -10.52 -12.05
C PRO A 11 -12.44 -9.86 -12.11
N ALA A 12 -11.43 -10.66 -11.79
CA ALA A 12 -9.99 -10.35 -11.85
C ALA A 12 -9.47 -10.25 -13.31
N ALA A 13 -10.20 -9.60 -14.20
CA ALA A 13 -9.85 -9.48 -15.62
C ALA A 13 -9.27 -8.09 -15.93
N SER A 14 -8.13 -7.78 -15.31
CA SER A 14 -7.17 -6.74 -15.75
C SER A 14 -5.87 -6.76 -14.92
N LEU A 15 -5.90 -7.34 -13.71
CA LEU A 15 -4.78 -7.36 -12.76
C LEU A 15 -3.69 -8.43 -13.02
N ALA A 16 -3.60 -9.02 -14.23
CA ALA A 16 -2.75 -10.21 -14.44
C ALA A 16 -1.55 -10.07 -15.40
N GLU A 17 -1.28 -8.93 -16.06
CA GLU A 17 -0.19 -8.89 -17.07
C GLU A 17 0.84 -7.76 -16.92
N ARG A 18 0.96 -7.18 -15.72
CA ARG A 18 2.13 -6.33 -15.38
C ARG A 18 2.81 -6.83 -14.11
N THR A 19 3.33 -8.04 -14.18
CA THR A 19 4.21 -8.59 -13.16
C THR A 19 5.59 -7.94 -13.29
N VAL A 20 5.87 -6.93 -12.47
CA VAL A 20 7.24 -6.72 -12.01
C VAL A 20 7.51 -7.83 -10.99
N ASP A 21 8.41 -8.75 -11.32
CA ASP A 21 8.82 -9.86 -10.47
C ASP A 21 9.58 -9.31 -9.25
N VAL A 22 8.84 -8.89 -8.23
CA VAL A 22 9.39 -8.54 -6.93
C VAL A 22 9.53 -9.83 -6.16
N GLY A 23 10.69 -10.46 -6.34
CA GLY A 23 11.12 -11.66 -5.64
C GLY A 23 10.70 -11.63 -4.17
N ARG A 24 9.93 -12.65 -3.81
CA ARG A 24 9.30 -12.91 -2.51
C ARG A 24 10.35 -12.99 -1.38
N ILE A 25 10.83 -11.85 -0.90
CA ILE A 25 11.61 -11.79 0.34
C ILE A 25 10.62 -11.52 1.46
N HIS A 26 10.34 -12.55 2.26
CA HIS A 26 9.71 -12.40 3.57
C HIS A 26 10.69 -11.69 4.52
N ALA A 27 10.87 -10.37 4.32
CA ALA A 27 11.61 -9.52 5.23
C ALA A 27 10.72 -9.25 6.45
N GLY A 28 11.17 -9.69 7.63
CA GLY A 28 10.41 -9.62 8.88
C GLY A 28 9.90 -8.22 9.29
N ALA A 29 9.10 -8.18 10.35
CA ALA A 29 8.31 -7.03 10.85
C ALA A 29 9.01 -5.65 10.87
N VAL A 30 10.34 -5.59 10.90
CA VAL A 30 11.13 -4.35 10.84
C VAL A 30 11.04 -3.65 9.47
N CYS A 31 10.89 -4.40 8.36
CA CYS A 31 10.78 -3.81 7.01
C CYS A 31 9.43 -3.10 6.81
N GLN A 32 8.36 -3.68 7.39
CA GLN A 32 6.98 -3.20 7.21
C GLN A 32 6.72 -1.84 7.86
N THR A 33 7.44 -1.49 8.93
CA THR A 33 7.30 -0.17 9.58
C THR A 33 7.90 0.95 8.73
N PHE A 34 9.01 0.68 8.04
CA PHE A 34 9.60 1.64 7.12
C PHE A 34 8.71 1.84 5.89
N GLU A 35 8.21 0.75 5.31
CA GLU A 35 7.27 0.78 4.19
C GLU A 35 6.02 1.61 4.52
N ARG A 36 5.45 1.42 5.72
CA ARG A 36 4.36 2.25 6.24
C ARG A 36 4.71 3.73 6.21
N SER A 37 5.86 4.11 6.77
CA SER A 37 6.26 5.53 6.83
C SER A 37 6.41 6.13 5.43
N VAL A 38 7.06 5.41 4.51
CA VAL A 38 7.25 5.89 3.13
C VAL A 38 5.91 6.12 2.43
N ILE A 39 4.98 5.16 2.57
CA ILE A 39 3.65 5.27 1.97
C ILE A 39 2.86 6.42 2.61
N GLU A 40 2.83 6.49 3.95
CA GLU A 40 2.14 7.56 4.67
C GLU A 40 2.66 8.95 4.27
N ASP A 41 3.99 9.11 4.13
CA ASP A 41 4.61 10.39 3.79
C ASP A 41 4.35 10.79 2.33
N ALA A 42 4.39 9.83 1.39
CA ALA A 42 4.06 10.07 -0.01
C ALA A 42 2.59 10.49 -0.18
N VAL A 43 1.68 9.74 0.46
CA VAL A 43 0.24 10.02 0.45
C VAL A 43 -0.07 11.33 1.16
N ALA A 44 0.56 11.61 2.31
CA ALA A 44 0.35 12.85 3.05
C ALA A 44 0.67 14.08 2.19
N GLN A 45 1.75 14.03 1.41
CA GLN A 45 2.15 15.10 0.50
C GLN A 45 1.14 15.30 -0.63
N VAL A 46 0.77 14.23 -1.35
CA VAL A 46 -0.16 14.34 -2.49
C VAL A 46 -1.56 14.78 -2.06
N PHE A 47 -2.05 14.25 -0.94
CA PHE A 47 -3.37 14.58 -0.44
C PHE A 47 -3.36 15.84 0.44
N GLY A 48 -2.21 16.45 0.74
CA GLY A 48 -2.13 17.64 1.58
C GLY A 48 -2.77 17.43 2.95
N VAL A 49 -2.38 16.36 3.63
CA VAL A 49 -2.76 16.02 5.01
C VAL A 49 -1.50 15.87 5.86
N ARG A 50 -1.60 15.95 7.19
CA ARG A 50 -0.43 15.74 8.06
C ARG A 50 -0.20 14.24 8.23
N GLY A 51 1.04 13.76 8.10
CA GLY A 51 1.36 12.33 8.27
C GLY A 51 0.90 11.76 9.63
N GLY A 52 0.99 12.56 10.70
CA GLY A 52 0.47 12.19 12.02
C GLY A 52 -1.05 11.90 12.06
N ASP A 53 -1.84 12.53 11.19
CA ASP A 53 -3.29 12.33 11.14
C ASP A 53 -3.68 10.97 10.51
N LEU A 54 -2.78 10.40 9.70
CA LEU A 54 -2.97 9.07 9.09
C LEU A 54 -2.86 7.95 10.12
N ARG A 55 -2.05 8.13 11.17
CA ARG A 55 -1.87 7.17 12.27
C ARG A 55 -2.98 7.24 13.32
N GLY A 56 -3.79 8.31 13.32
CA GLY A 56 -4.85 8.50 14.29
C GLY A 56 -5.94 7.41 14.24
N ALA A 57 -6.34 6.92 15.41
CA ALA A 57 -7.36 5.87 15.53
C ALA A 57 -8.75 6.30 15.03
N THR A 58 -9.07 7.60 15.13
CA THR A 58 -10.39 8.14 14.79
C THR A 58 -10.60 8.30 13.29
N ARG A 59 -11.87 8.18 12.85
CA ARG A 59 -12.26 8.37 11.43
C ARG A 59 -11.79 9.73 10.90
N GLY A 60 -11.79 10.76 11.74
CA GLY A 60 -11.24 12.08 11.42
C GLY A 60 -12.02 12.80 10.32
N ARG A 61 -11.38 13.79 9.68
CA ARG A 61 -11.93 14.51 8.53
C ARG A 61 -11.98 13.59 7.31
N ALA A 62 -12.99 13.74 6.45
CA ALA A 62 -13.17 12.92 5.25
C ALA A 62 -11.89 12.84 4.38
N LYS A 63 -11.20 13.98 4.22
CA LYS A 63 -9.92 14.06 3.49
C LYS A 63 -8.83 13.15 4.06
N VAL A 64 -8.74 13.03 5.38
CA VAL A 64 -7.76 12.16 6.06
C VAL A 64 -8.18 10.70 5.93
N ALA A 65 -9.48 10.40 6.04
CA ALA A 65 -9.98 9.05 5.84
C ALA A 65 -9.66 8.52 4.43
N ARG A 66 -9.89 9.35 3.40
CA ARG A 66 -9.54 9.03 2.01
C ARG A 66 -8.05 8.78 1.83
N ALA A 67 -7.20 9.66 2.39
CA ALA A 67 -5.76 9.46 2.36
C ALA A 67 -5.33 8.13 3.04
N ARG A 68 -5.94 7.74 4.16
CA ARG A 68 -5.67 6.42 4.77
C ARG A 68 -6.09 5.25 3.89
N GLN A 69 -7.23 5.37 3.19
CA GLN A 69 -7.67 4.33 2.25
C GLN A 69 -6.66 4.13 1.13
N VAL A 70 -6.15 5.23 0.56
CA VAL A 70 -5.09 5.21 -0.45
C VAL A 70 -3.80 4.61 0.09
N ALA A 71 -3.40 4.96 1.32
CA ALA A 71 -2.20 4.38 1.93
C ALA A 71 -2.31 2.85 2.11
N MET A 72 -3.47 2.36 2.57
CA MET A 72 -3.72 0.91 2.69
C MET A 72 -3.75 0.22 1.32
N TYR A 73 -4.33 0.87 0.31
CA TYR A 73 -4.34 0.39 -1.06
C TYR A 73 -2.92 0.23 -1.62
N LEU A 74 -2.10 1.28 -1.54
CA LEU A 74 -0.70 1.27 -2.01
C LEU A 74 0.14 0.21 -1.30
N ALA A 75 -0.07 -0.01 -0.01
CA ALA A 75 0.61 -1.10 0.71
C ALA A 75 0.25 -2.47 0.14
N HIS A 76 -1.01 -2.66 -0.26
CA HIS A 76 -1.47 -3.91 -0.89
C HIS A 76 -0.91 -4.07 -2.30
N VAL A 77 -1.05 -3.05 -3.17
CA VAL A 77 -0.71 -3.18 -4.60
C VAL A 77 0.78 -2.95 -4.88
N SER A 78 1.40 -1.94 -4.28
CA SER A 78 2.80 -1.57 -4.57
C SER A 78 3.80 -2.44 -3.80
N CYS A 79 3.45 -2.90 -2.61
CA CYS A 79 4.32 -3.74 -1.77
C CYS A 79 3.90 -5.22 -1.71
N SER A 80 2.84 -5.60 -2.44
CA SER A 80 2.29 -6.96 -2.46
C SER A 80 1.97 -7.53 -1.07
N MET A 81 1.66 -6.68 -0.09
CA MET A 81 1.29 -7.11 1.25
C MET A 81 -0.08 -7.79 1.22
N THR A 82 -0.28 -8.84 2.02
CA THR A 82 -1.63 -9.41 2.15
C THR A 82 -2.55 -8.44 2.91
N LEU A 83 -3.87 -8.52 2.69
CA LEU A 83 -4.84 -7.68 3.43
C LEU A 83 -4.68 -7.82 4.96
N THR A 84 -4.29 -9.00 5.43
CA THR A 84 -4.00 -9.25 6.84
C THR A 84 -2.74 -8.51 7.29
N ASP A 85 -1.68 -8.52 6.49
CA ASP A 85 -0.43 -7.83 6.81
C ASP A 85 -0.61 -6.31 6.78
N VAL A 86 -1.31 -5.78 5.77
CA VAL A 86 -1.69 -4.35 5.75
C VAL A 86 -2.50 -4.00 7.01
N GLY A 87 -3.45 -4.85 7.41
CA GLY A 87 -4.21 -4.63 8.64
C GLY A 87 -3.33 -4.57 9.89
N ARG A 88 -2.33 -5.45 10.00
CA ARG A 88 -1.34 -5.41 11.10
C ARG A 88 -0.51 -4.14 11.05
N VAL A 89 -0.01 -3.76 9.88
CA VAL A 89 0.86 -2.59 9.69
C VAL A 89 0.14 -1.29 10.00
N PHE A 90 -1.12 -1.15 9.57
CA PHE A 90 -1.92 0.06 9.78
C PHE A 90 -2.78 0.01 11.05
N GLU A 91 -2.67 -1.05 11.84
CA GLU A 91 -3.47 -1.30 13.05
C GLU A 91 -4.99 -1.22 12.76
N ARG A 92 -5.41 -1.85 11.67
CA ARG A 92 -6.80 -1.92 11.21
C ARG A 92 -7.26 -3.36 11.01
N ASP A 93 -8.56 -3.57 11.12
CA ASP A 93 -9.15 -4.86 10.80
C ASP A 93 -8.98 -5.18 9.30
N ARG A 94 -8.72 -6.43 8.97
CA ARG A 94 -8.59 -6.90 7.57
C ARG A 94 -9.78 -6.47 6.71
N THR A 95 -11.00 -6.50 7.23
CA THR A 95 -12.21 -6.08 6.51
C THR A 95 -12.20 -4.58 6.21
N THR A 96 -11.58 -3.77 7.07
CA THR A 96 -11.38 -2.33 6.82
C THR A 96 -10.43 -2.12 5.65
N VAL A 97 -9.34 -2.90 5.59
CA VAL A 97 -8.40 -2.86 4.45
C VAL A 97 -9.09 -3.30 3.17
N SER A 98 -9.83 -4.40 3.21
CA SER A 98 -10.59 -4.88 2.06
C SER A 98 -11.58 -3.84 1.55
N HIS A 99 -12.30 -3.18 2.46
CA HIS A 99 -13.23 -2.11 2.11
C HIS A 99 -12.50 -0.90 1.52
N ALA A 100 -11.36 -0.52 2.09
CA ALA A 100 -10.54 0.56 1.56
C ALA A 100 -10.05 0.25 0.13
N CYS A 101 -9.59 -0.97 -0.14
CA CYS A 101 -9.17 -1.37 -1.48
C CYS A 101 -10.33 -1.28 -2.47
N GLY A 102 -11.52 -1.77 -2.11
CA GLY A 102 -12.71 -1.65 -2.96
C GLY A 102 -13.06 -0.20 -3.28
N VAL A 103 -13.07 0.69 -2.26
CA VAL A 103 -13.35 2.12 -2.48
C VAL A 103 -12.35 2.77 -3.42
N ILE A 104 -11.06 2.44 -3.32
CA ILE A 104 -10.03 3.03 -4.19
C ILE A 104 -10.08 2.46 -5.61
N GLU A 105 -10.39 1.18 -5.77
CA GLU A 105 -10.64 0.59 -7.09
C GLU A 105 -11.85 1.23 -7.78
N ASP A 106 -12.94 1.49 -7.05
CA ASP A 106 -14.10 2.21 -7.59
C ASP A 106 -13.73 3.66 -7.99
N GLU A 107 -12.85 4.33 -7.23
CA GLU A 107 -12.39 5.68 -7.57
C GLU A 107 -11.46 5.71 -8.79
N ARG A 108 -10.78 4.60 -9.15
CA ARG A 108 -9.90 4.50 -10.33
C ARG A 108 -10.65 4.63 -11.67
N ASP A 109 -11.98 4.57 -11.65
CA ASP A 109 -12.79 4.89 -12.84
C ASP A 109 -12.62 6.37 -13.29
N ASP A 110 -12.18 7.27 -12.40
CA ASP A 110 -11.81 8.63 -12.78
C ASP A 110 -10.37 8.65 -13.35
N PRO A 111 -10.17 8.98 -14.65
CA PRO A 111 -8.85 8.97 -15.27
C PRO A 111 -7.88 10.01 -14.69
N VAL A 112 -8.36 11.05 -14.01
CA VAL A 112 -7.49 12.00 -13.30
C VAL A 112 -6.95 11.35 -12.03
N PHE A 113 -7.81 10.67 -11.29
CA PHE A 113 -7.42 9.99 -10.06
C PHE A 113 -6.53 8.77 -10.34
N ASP A 114 -6.86 8.00 -11.37
CA ASP A 114 -6.08 6.85 -11.83
C ASP A 114 -4.62 7.24 -12.12
N ARG A 115 -4.40 8.30 -12.91
CA ARG A 115 -3.05 8.83 -13.17
C ARG A 115 -2.32 9.27 -11.91
N VAL A 116 -3.02 9.87 -10.95
CA VAL A 116 -2.41 10.26 -9.66
C VAL A 116 -1.97 9.03 -8.87
N LEU A 117 -2.79 7.97 -8.86
CA LEU A 117 -2.44 6.69 -8.24
C LEU A 117 -1.26 6.02 -8.92
N GLU A 118 -1.25 5.93 -10.26
CA GLU A 118 -0.13 5.37 -11.02
C GLU A 118 1.18 6.08 -10.67
N LEU A 119 1.19 7.42 -10.62
CA LEU A 119 2.38 8.18 -10.23
C LEU A 119 2.80 7.92 -8.78
N LEU A 120 1.84 7.82 -7.87
CA LEU A 120 2.10 7.48 -6.46
C LEU A 120 2.72 6.08 -6.31
N GLU A 121 2.19 5.09 -7.04
CA GLU A 121 2.72 3.72 -7.07
C GLU A 121 4.18 3.71 -7.51
N HIS A 122 4.52 4.41 -8.60
CA HIS A 122 5.90 4.54 -9.09
C HIS A 122 6.81 5.22 -8.06
N VAL A 123 6.38 6.32 -7.46
CA VAL A 123 7.16 7.03 -6.43
C VAL A 123 7.43 6.14 -5.23
N VAL A 124 6.42 5.43 -4.73
CA VAL A 124 6.58 4.51 -3.59
C VAL A 124 7.58 3.40 -3.95
N GLN A 125 7.43 2.77 -5.11
CA GLN A 125 8.36 1.72 -5.57
C GLN A 125 9.80 2.23 -5.69
N CYS A 126 10.01 3.42 -6.27
CA CYS A 126 11.33 4.04 -6.37
C CYS A 126 11.94 4.32 -4.99
N LEU A 127 11.15 4.85 -4.04
CA LEU A 127 11.63 5.15 -2.68
C LEU A 127 12.00 3.88 -1.91
N LEU A 128 11.23 2.80 -2.06
CA LEU A 128 11.51 1.52 -1.42
C LEU A 128 12.72 0.83 -2.07
N ALA A 129 12.87 0.90 -3.39
CA ALA A 129 14.04 0.37 -4.10
C ALA A 129 15.34 1.10 -3.68
N ALA A 130 15.28 2.42 -3.48
CA ALA A 130 16.43 3.20 -3.01
C ALA A 130 16.96 2.74 -1.64
N ARG A 131 16.11 2.14 -0.79
CA ARG A 131 16.56 1.49 0.45
C ARG A 131 17.30 0.18 0.17
N GLN A 132 16.83 -0.63 -0.78
CA GLN A 132 17.47 -1.91 -1.12
C GLN A 132 18.89 -1.70 -1.68
N ILE A 133 19.13 -0.62 -2.42
CA ILE A 133 20.47 -0.21 -2.89
C ILE A 133 21.44 0.01 -1.71
N ARG A 134 20.97 0.52 -0.57
CA ARG A 134 21.82 0.77 0.61
C ARG A 134 22.03 -0.45 1.50
N VAL A 135 21.15 -1.44 1.44
CA VAL A 135 21.27 -2.68 2.23
C VAL A 135 22.10 -3.74 1.47
N GLY A 136 22.22 -3.62 0.15
CA GLY A 136 23.05 -4.47 -0.70
C GLY A 136 24.50 -4.00 -0.83
N ALA A 137 25.31 -4.15 0.21
CA ALA A 137 26.76 -4.28 0.06
C ALA A 137 27.38 -5.27 1.06
N PRO A 138 27.23 -6.59 0.84
CA PRO A 138 28.23 -7.56 1.25
C PRO A 138 29.13 -7.87 0.05
N GLY A 139 30.09 -6.99 -0.22
CA GLY A 139 31.10 -7.15 -1.26
C GLY A 139 32.50 -7.27 -0.69
N GLY A 140 32.73 -8.27 0.17
CA GLY A 140 34.05 -8.71 0.57
C GLY A 140 34.59 -9.81 -0.35
N TYR A 141 35.83 -9.62 -0.83
CA TYR A 141 36.79 -10.58 -1.40
C TYR A 141 36.47 -11.32 -2.72
N LEU A 142 37.18 -10.94 -3.80
CA LEU A 142 38.30 -11.69 -4.39
C LEU A 142 38.86 -10.92 -5.60
N VAL A 143 40.02 -10.29 -5.43
CA VAL A 143 40.87 -9.88 -6.55
C VAL A 143 41.84 -11.04 -6.79
N GLN A 144 41.77 -11.65 -7.98
CA GLN A 144 42.81 -12.55 -8.49
C GLN A 144 43.97 -11.74 -9.05
#